data_AF-A0A950T2C4-F1
#
_entry.id   AF-A0A950T2C4-F1
#
_cell.length_a   1.000
_cell.length_b   1.000
_cell.length_c   1.000
_cell.angle_alpha   90.00
_cell.angle_beta   90.00
_cell.angle_gamma   90.00
#
_symmetry.space_group_name_H-M   'P 1'
#
loop_
_entity.id
_entity.type
_entity.pdbx_description
1 polymer ?
#
loop_
_entity_poly.entity_id
_entity_poly.type
_entity_poly.pdbx_seq_one_letter_code
_entity_poly.pdbx_strand_id
1 'polypeptide(L)' 'MLVQIDYILSFTAPFHLGTGIRVGLIDRTIIKDADGYLYVRASTLKGVLREYCERLLRFYLPNDQESVRSPHDA' A
#
# COMPACT_ATOMS: atom_id res chain seq x y z
N MET A 1 -11.32 -23.37 2.78
CA MET A 1 -12.25 -22.34 3.28
C MET A 1 -11.61 -20.99 3.04
N LEU A 2 -12.20 -20.16 2.18
CA LEU A 2 -11.73 -18.80 1.94
C LEU A 2 -12.51 -17.87 2.87
N VAL A 3 -11.81 -17.04 3.63
CA VAL A 3 -12.43 -15.96 4.38
C VAL A 3 -12.49 -14.75 3.47
N GLN A 4 -13.70 -14.26 3.18
CA GLN A 4 -13.92 -13.03 2.42
C GLN A 4 -14.29 -11.91 3.40
N ILE A 5 -13.66 -10.75 3.22
CA ILE A 5 -13.92 -9.56 4.04
C ILE A 5 -14.31 -8.44 3.09
N ASP A 6 -15.58 -8.04 3.16
CA ASP A 6 -16.12 -6.93 2.38
C ASP A 6 -16.21 -5.68 3.26
N TYR A 7 -15.71 -4.54 2.77
CA TYR A 7 -15.63 -3.30 3.53
C TYR A 7 -15.64 -2.07 2.62
N ILE A 8 -15.96 -0.92 3.22
CA ILE A 8 -15.90 0.39 2.57
C ILE A 8 -14.78 1.20 3.23
N LEU A 9 -13.93 1.81 2.41
CA LEU A 9 -12.92 2.76 2.87
C LEU A 9 -13.39 4.18 2.58
N SER A 10 -13.14 5.07 3.54
CA SER A 10 -13.38 6.50 3.38
C SER A 10 -12.12 7.25 3.76
N PHE A 11 -11.73 8.22 2.93
CA PHE A 11 -10.63 9.11 3.27
C PHE A 11 -11.10 10.12 4.31
N THR A 12 -10.40 10.18 5.44
CA THR A 12 -10.68 11.16 6.51
C THR A 12 -10.00 12.51 6.25
N ALA A 13 -9.11 12.58 5.27
CA ALA A 13 -8.38 13.76 4.85
C ALA A 13 -8.21 13.77 3.32
N PRO A 14 -7.92 14.93 2.70
CA PRO A 14 -7.65 14.99 1.27
C PRO A 14 -6.58 13.97 0.83
N PHE A 15 -6.91 13.19 -0.20
CA PHE A 15 -6.04 12.11 -0.69
C PHE A 15 -5.21 12.56 -1.89
N HIS A 16 -3.91 12.27 -1.86
CA HIS A 16 -3.00 12.47 -2.99
C HIS A 16 -2.51 11.12 -3.53
N LEU A 17 -2.84 10.80 -4.77
CA LEU A 17 -2.35 9.60 -5.45
C LEU A 17 -1.06 9.93 -6.22
N GLY A 18 0.09 9.52 -5.66
CA GLY A 18 1.38 9.54 -6.36
C GLY A 18 1.57 8.32 -7.27
N THR A 19 2.38 8.45 -8.32
CA THR A 19 2.60 7.39 -9.32
C THR A 19 3.76 6.43 -8.98
N GLY A 20 4.61 6.76 -8.00
CA GLY A 20 5.75 5.93 -7.58
C GLY A 20 6.88 5.77 -8.60
N ILE A 21 6.83 6.46 -9.75
CA ILE A 21 7.83 6.38 -10.83
C ILE A 21 8.71 7.63 -10.81
N ARG A 22 10.04 7.43 -10.73
CA ARG A 22 11.05 8.50 -10.56
C ARG A 22 11.60 9.13 -11.86
N VAL A 23 11.10 8.78 -13.04
CA VAL A 23 11.73 9.19 -14.32
C VAL A 23 10.75 9.81 -15.32
N GLY A 24 10.97 11.08 -15.64
CA GLY A 24 11.00 11.56 -17.04
C GLY A 24 9.72 11.98 -17.78
N LEU A 25 8.51 11.79 -17.26
CA LEU A 25 7.30 12.32 -17.93
C LEU A 25 6.46 13.21 -17.00
N ILE A 26 6.24 14.43 -17.47
CA ILE A 26 5.55 15.53 -16.77
C ILE A 26 4.03 15.30 -16.75
N ASP A 27 3.51 14.36 -17.53
CA ASP A 27 2.08 14.03 -17.53
C ASP A 27 1.82 12.76 -16.70
N ARG A 28 1.43 12.98 -15.45
CA ARG A 28 1.32 11.97 -14.39
C ARG A 28 0.11 11.10 -14.66
N THR A 29 0.31 9.83 -15.02
CA THR A 29 -0.79 8.88 -15.24
C THR A 29 -1.44 8.54 -13.90
N ILE A 30 -2.42 9.34 -13.50
CA ILE A 30 -3.34 8.99 -12.43
C ILE A 30 -4.14 7.79 -12.94
N ILE A 31 -4.05 6.66 -12.25
CA ILE A 31 -4.70 5.43 -12.69
C ILE A 31 -6.21 5.56 -12.42
N LYS A 32 -6.98 5.34 -13.47
CA LYS A 32 -8.44 5.39 -13.46
C LYS A 32 -9.01 4.03 -13.77
N ASP A 33 -10.21 3.76 -13.29
CA ASP A 33 -10.97 2.58 -13.70
C ASP A 33 -11.54 2.77 -15.12
N ALA A 34 -12.32 1.78 -15.57
CA ALA A 34 -12.95 1.81 -16.89
C ALA A 34 -13.95 2.96 -17.07
N ASP A 35 -14.48 3.49 -15.97
CA ASP A 35 -15.46 4.57 -15.94
C ASP A 35 -14.80 5.95 -15.75
N GLY A 36 -13.47 5.99 -15.63
CA GLY A 36 -12.68 7.22 -15.51
C GLY A 36 -12.55 7.76 -14.08
N TYR A 37 -12.98 7.02 -13.06
CA TYR A 37 -12.83 7.39 -11.66
C TYR A 37 -11.45 6.98 -11.12
N LEU A 38 -10.97 7.77 -10.15
CA LEU A 38 -9.75 7.44 -9.41
C LEU A 38 -9.99 6.22 -8.53
N TYR A 39 -9.08 5.25 -8.57
CA TYR A 39 -9.11 4.13 -7.65
C TYR A 39 -7.76 3.89 -6.98
N VAL A 40 -7.80 3.33 -5.77
CA VAL A 40 -6.61 2.84 -5.07
C VAL A 40 -6.34 1.41 -5.51
N ARG A 41 -5.16 1.16 -6.07
CA ARG A 41 -4.76 -0.20 -6.44
C ARG A 41 -4.70 -1.10 -5.21
N ALA A 42 -5.16 -2.35 -5.35
CA ALA A 42 -5.05 -3.36 -4.31
C ALA A 42 -3.60 -3.59 -3.86
N SER A 43 -2.63 -3.49 -4.77
CA SER A 43 -1.21 -3.58 -4.46
C SER A 43 -0.71 -2.46 -3.54
N THR A 44 -1.26 -1.25 -3.65
CA THR A 44 -0.98 -0.14 -2.73
C THR A 44 -1.49 -0.47 -1.34
N LEU A 45 -2.75 -0.91 -1.21
CA LEU A 45 -3.32 -1.28 0.09
C LEU A 45 -2.55 -2.41 0.76
N LYS A 46 -2.23 -3.47 0.00
CA LYS A 46 -1.40 -4.58 0.44
C LYS A 46 -0.02 -4.10 0.92
N GLY A 47 0.62 -3.20 0.17
CA GLY A 47 1.93 -2.66 0.50
C GLY A 47 1.92 -1.90 1.84
N VAL A 48 0.94 -1.01 2.01
CA VAL A 48 0.74 -0.25 3.27
C VAL A 48 0.48 -1.20 4.43
N LEU A 49 -0.46 -2.13 4.29
CA LEU A 49 -0.78 -3.07 5.37
C LEU A 49 0.44 -3.89 5.78
N ARG A 50 1.18 -4.42 4.80
CA ARG A 50 2.42 -5.16 5.05
C ARG A 50 3.43 -4.31 5.82
N GLU A 51 3.70 -3.09 5.39
CA GLU A 51 4.65 -2.19 6.07
C GLU A 51 4.27 -1.97 7.54
N TYR A 52 2.98 -1.72 7.82
CA TYR A 52 2.52 -1.57 9.20
C TYR A 52 2.67 -2.86 10.01
N CYS A 53 2.35 -4.03 9.44
CA CYS A 53 2.58 -5.32 10.10
C CYS A 53 4.06 -5.56 10.38
N GLU A 54 4.96 -5.27 9.43
CA GLU A 54 6.42 -5.37 9.60
C GLU A 54 6.91 -4.46 10.73
N ARG A 55 6.40 -3.22 10.80
CA ARG A 55 6.71 -2.27 11.88
C ARG A 55 6.21 -2.74 13.24
N LEU A 56 4.98 -3.25 13.31
CA LEU A 56 4.42 -3.80 14.55
C LEU A 56 5.22 -5.01 15.02
N LEU A 57 5.62 -5.90 14.11
CA LEU A 57 6.45 -7.04 14.46
C LEU A 57 7.80 -6.60 15.03
N ARG A 58 8.49 -5.66 14.37
CA ARG A 58 9.77 -5.11 14.87
C ARG A 58 9.64 -4.49 16.27
N PHE A 59 8.50 -3.88 16.56
CA PHE A 59 8.25 -3.23 17.85
C PHE A 59 7.92 -4.25 18.96
N TYR A 60 7.03 -5.21 18.70
CA TYR A 60 6.54 -6.14 19.73
C TYR A 60 7.37 -7.42 19.86
N LEU A 61 8.01 -7.87 18.78
CA LEU A 61 8.76 -9.14 18.70
C LEU A 61 10.17 -8.91 18.14
N PRO A 62 11.03 -8.14 18.84
CA PRO A 62 12.34 -7.73 18.34
C PRO A 62 13.32 -8.90 18.15
N ASN A 63 13.09 -10.05 18.78
CA ASN A 63 13.94 -11.24 18.62
C ASN A 63 13.57 -12.10 17.40
N ASP A 64 12.41 -11.86 16.77
CA ASP A 64 11.91 -12.63 15.61
C ASP A 64 12.25 -11.96 14.26
N GLN A 65 13.25 -11.08 14.23
CA GLN A 65 13.58 -10.24 13.06
C GLN A 65 14.02 -11.03 11.82
N GLU A 66 14.56 -12.24 11.97
CA GLU A 66 14.95 -13.07 10.80
C GLU A 66 13.75 -13.44 9.91
N SER A 67 12.54 -13.41 10.45
CA SER A 67 11.31 -13.75 9.72
C SER A 67 10.81 -12.62 8.79
N VAL A 68 11.33 -11.39 8.93
CA VAL A 68 10.87 -10.22 8.18
C VAL A 68 12.00 -9.58 7.41
N ARG A 69 12.09 -9.94 6.12
CA ARG A 69 12.89 -9.21 5.13
C ARG A 69 11.97 -8.29 4.36
N SER A 70 12.01 -6.99 4.63
CA SER A 70 11.30 -6.00 3.83
C SER A 70 12.11 -5.69 2.57
N PRO A 71 11.48 -5.48 1.40
CA PRO A 71 12.17 -4.98 0.22
C PRO A 71 12.81 -3.60 0.41
N HIS A 72 12.49 -2.91 1.51
CA HIS A 72 13.00 -1.59 1.86
C HIS A 72 14.15 -1.63 2.88
N ASP A 73 14.58 -2.81 3.33
CA ASP A 73 15.73 -2.97 4.25
C ASP A 73 17.09 -3.01 3.53
N ALA A 74 17.11 -2.87 2.19
CA ALA A 74 18.31 -2.86 1.36
C ALA A 74 18.97 -1.48 1.26
#